data_AF-A0A963BZH0-F1
#
_entry.id   AF-A0A963BZH0-F1
#
_cell.length_a   1.000
_cell.length_b   1.000
_cell.length_c   1.000
_cell.angle_alpha   90.00
_cell.angle_beta   90.00
_cell.angle_gamma   90.00
#
_symmetry.space_group_name_H-M   'P 1'
#
loop_
_entity.id
_entity.type
_entity.pdbx_description
1 polymer ?
#
loop_
_entity_poly.entity_id
_entity_poly.type
_entity_poly.pdbx_seq_one_letter_code
_entity_poly.pdbx_strand_id
1 'polypeptide(L)'
;MFSPRTLAIFVALVLAYALLALPALFWDDYLSSPVGVLVALPYLSGALLHQLGVPGVLAQGGACGWGWCPLSELGWILVVGLWLTLAWFVAWAIGRRPGA
;
A
#
# COMPACT_ATOMS: atom_id res chain seq x y z
N MET A 1 -6.23 2.55 21.74
CA MET A 1 -5.87 2.47 20.30
C MET A 1 -6.68 3.44 19.46
N PHE A 2 -8.01 3.49 19.59
CA PHE A 2 -8.87 4.46 18.88
C PHE A 2 -8.95 5.82 19.58
N SER A 3 -7.82 6.49 19.83
CA SER A 3 -7.85 7.88 20.30
C SER A 3 -8.10 8.83 19.12
N PRO A 4 -8.71 10.01 19.35
CA PRO A 4 -8.88 11.02 18.29
C PRO A 4 -7.56 11.40 17.62
N ARG A 5 -6.47 11.44 18.41
CA ARG A 5 -5.12 11.70 17.92
C ARG A 5 -4.61 10.59 16.98
N THR A 6 -4.72 9.33 17.37
CA THR A 6 -4.29 8.20 16.52
C THR A 6 -5.09 8.17 15.23
N LEU A 7 -6.40 8.41 15.28
CA LEU A 7 -7.26 8.52 14.11
C LEU A 7 -6.81 9.66 13.19
N ALA A 8 -6.53 10.85 13.74
CA ALA A 8 -6.05 11.99 12.95
C ALA A 8 -4.72 11.69 12.23
N ILE A 9 -3.76 11.09 12.94
CA ILE A 9 -2.47 10.70 12.34
C ILE A 9 -2.67 9.64 11.26
N PHE A 10 -3.51 8.63 11.51
CA PHE A 10 -3.82 7.59 10.53
C PHE A 10 -4.42 8.17 9.25
N VAL A 11 -5.44 9.01 9.38
CA VAL A 11 -6.07 9.68 8.23
C VAL A 11 -5.06 10.56 7.48
N ALA A 12 -4.21 11.30 8.20
CA ALA A 12 -3.18 12.11 7.58
C ALA A 12 -2.19 11.26 6.76
N LEU A 13 -1.76 10.10 7.27
CA LEU A 13 -0.90 9.17 6.53
C LEU A 13 -1.56 8.63 5.26
N VAL A 14 -2.83 8.21 5.36
CA VAL A 14 -3.58 7.69 4.21
C VAL A 14 -3.77 8.78 3.15
N LEU A 15 -4.16 9.99 3.55
CA LEU A 15 -4.34 11.11 2.62
C LEU A 15 -3.02 11.56 1.98
N ALA A 16 -1.94 11.64 2.77
CA ALA A 16 -0.62 11.97 2.24
C ALA A 16 -0.15 10.94 1.20
N TYR A 17 -0.36 9.65 1.46
CA TYR A 17 -0.05 8.60 0.50
C TYR A 17 -0.93 8.69 -0.75
N ALA A 18 -2.24 8.91 -0.60
CA ALA A 18 -3.14 9.07 -1.74
C ALA A 18 -2.76 10.28 -2.62
N LEU A 19 -2.40 11.41 -2.00
CA LEU A 19 -1.89 12.59 -2.71
C LEU A 19 -0.58 12.29 -3.44
N LEU A 20 0.31 11.50 -2.84
CA LEU A 20 1.56 11.07 -3.47
C LEU A 20 1.31 10.13 -4.65
N ALA A 21 0.31 9.26 -4.57
CA ALA A 21 -0.04 8.32 -5.63
C ALA A 21 -0.81 8.98 -6.78
N LEU A 22 -1.49 10.10 -6.52
CA LEU A 22 -2.37 10.78 -7.49
C LEU A 22 -1.71 11.08 -8.85
N PRO A 23 -0.45 11.57 -8.94
CA PRO A 23 0.19 11.87 -10.22
C PRO A 23 0.38 10.64 -11.10
N ALA A 24 0.46 9.44 -10.53
CA ALA A 24 0.60 8.19 -11.27
C ALA A 24 -0.61 7.91 -12.20
N LEU A 25 -1.75 8.58 -11.99
CA LEU A 25 -2.94 8.46 -12.83
C LEU A 25 -2.86 9.31 -14.11
N PHE A 26 -1.97 10.31 -14.14
CA PHE A 26 -1.89 11.29 -15.22
C PHE A 26 -0.54 11.30 -15.93
N TRP A 27 0.48 10.68 -15.33
CA TRP A 27 1.86 10.78 -15.80
C TRP A 27 2.53 9.41 -15.84
N ASP A 28 2.70 8.88 -17.05
CA ASP A 28 3.17 7.49 -17.28
C ASP A 28 4.58 7.23 -16.73
N ASP A 29 5.46 8.22 -16.78
CA ASP A 29 6.85 8.11 -16.28
C ASP A 29 6.97 8.28 -14.76
N TYR A 30 5.88 8.58 -14.04
CA TYR A 30 5.95 8.87 -12.60
C TYR A 30 6.45 7.68 -11.79
N LEU A 31 6.06 6.45 -12.18
CA LEU A 31 6.50 5.22 -11.53
C LEU A 31 7.99 4.91 -11.75
N SER A 32 8.61 5.50 -12.78
CA SER A 32 10.05 5.40 -13.05
C SER A 32 10.90 6.32 -12.16
N SER A 33 10.26 7.22 -11.39
CA SER A 33 10.95 8.10 -10.45
C SER A 33 11.27 7.40 -9.12
N PRO A 34 12.23 7.91 -8.32
CA PRO A 34 12.48 7.40 -6.98
C PRO A 34 11.23 7.43 -6.08
N VAL A 35 10.34 8.41 -6.28
CA VAL A 35 9.06 8.52 -5.56
C VAL A 35 8.07 7.46 -6.05
N GLY A 36 8.12 7.13 -7.34
CA GLY A 36 7.34 6.05 -7.96
C GLY A 36 7.54 4.69 -7.28
N VAL A 37 8.74 4.41 -6.78
CA VAL A 37 9.04 3.20 -5.98
C VAL A 37 8.22 3.16 -4.69
N LEU A 38 8.04 4.29 -4.01
CA LEU A 38 7.21 4.39 -2.80
C LEU A 38 5.72 4.13 -3.10
N VAL A 39 5.25 4.55 -4.26
CA VAL A 39 3.87 4.33 -4.71
C VAL A 39 3.66 2.89 -5.21
N ALA A 40 4.70 2.27 -5.78
CA ALA A 40 4.67 0.89 -6.23
C ALA A 40 4.81 -0.13 -5.09
N LEU A 41 5.31 0.28 -3.92
CA LEU A 41 5.59 -0.60 -2.78
C LEU A 41 4.40 -1.50 -2.36
N PRO A 42 3.15 -0.99 -2.29
CA PRO A 42 2.00 -1.87 -2.03
C PRO A 42 1.80 -2.91 -3.12
N TYR A 43 1.97 -2.55 -4.38
CA TYR A 43 1.88 -3.49 -5.49
C TYR A 43 2.97 -4.58 -5.40
N LEU A 44 4.21 -4.20 -5.07
CA LEU A 44 5.31 -5.14 -4.83
C LEU A 44 5.02 -6.10 -3.67
N SER A 45 4.35 -5.63 -2.62
CA SER A 45 3.96 -6.50 -1.50
C SER A 45 2.98 -7.60 -1.93
N GLY A 46 2.13 -7.34 -2.92
CA GLY A 46 1.27 -8.37 -3.51
C GLY A 46 2.06 -9.42 -4.31
N ALA A 47 3.06 -9.00 -5.08
CA ALA A 47 3.97 -9.95 -5.74
C ALA A 47 4.72 -10.82 -4.72
N LEU A 48 5.15 -10.23 -3.60
CA LEU A 48 5.76 -10.97 -2.49
C LEU A 48 4.79 -11.99 -1.87
N LEU A 49 3.54 -11.59 -1.60
CA LEU A 49 2.51 -12.51 -1.08
C LEU A 49 2.27 -13.70 -2.01
N HIS A 50 2.28 -13.46 -3.33
CA HIS A 50 2.20 -14.54 -4.31
C HIS A 50 3.42 -15.48 -4.25
N GLN A 51 4.63 -14.94 -4.13
CA GLN A 51 5.85 -15.75 -3.94
C GLN A 51 5.84 -16.56 -2.64
N LEU A 52 5.15 -16.06 -1.60
CA LEU A 52 4.90 -16.77 -0.35
C LEU A 52 3.78 -17.83 -0.48
N GLY A 53 3.24 -18.03 -1.68
CA GLY A 53 2.26 -19.07 -1.98
C GLY A 53 0.82 -18.69 -1.68
N VAL A 54 0.52 -17.40 -1.41
CA VAL A 54 -0.87 -16.96 -1.19
C VAL A 54 -1.62 -17.03 -2.54
N PRO A 55 -2.62 -17.94 -2.68
CA PRO A 55 -3.31 -18.12 -3.95
C PRO A 55 -4.22 -16.93 -4.23
N GLY A 56 -4.41 -16.63 -5.51
CA GLY A 56 -5.35 -15.62 -5.95
C GLY A 56 -4.96 -14.17 -5.65
N VAL A 57 -3.70 -13.87 -5.25
CA VAL A 57 -3.23 -12.48 -5.08
C VAL A 57 -3.03 -11.78 -6.43
N LEU A 58 -2.41 -12.47 -7.38
CA LEU A 58 -2.21 -11.97 -8.74
C LEU A 58 -3.33 -12.46 -9.66
N ALA A 59 -3.71 -11.63 -10.62
CA ALA A 59 -4.62 -12.04 -11.68
C ALA A 59 -4.03 -13.23 -12.46
N GLN A 60 -4.90 -14.12 -12.94
CA GLN A 60 -4.52 -15.31 -13.72
C GLN A 60 -3.45 -16.20 -13.04
N GLY A 61 -3.34 -16.13 -11.70
CA GLY A 61 -2.37 -16.92 -10.94
C GLY A 61 -0.91 -16.59 -11.24
N GLY A 62 -0.60 -15.40 -11.76
CA GLY A 62 0.77 -15.02 -12.12
C GLY A 62 1.14 -15.27 -13.58
N ALA A 63 0.23 -15.80 -14.41
CA ALA A 63 0.50 -16.16 -15.81
C ALA A 63 0.37 -14.98 -16.80
N CYS A 64 0.93 -13.79 -16.49
CA CYS A 64 0.72 -12.56 -17.26
C CYS A 64 1.80 -12.27 -18.33
N GLY A 65 2.61 -13.29 -18.68
CA GLY A 65 3.65 -13.18 -19.71
C GLY A 65 4.88 -12.38 -19.24
N TRP A 66 5.31 -11.42 -20.06
CA TRP A 66 6.54 -10.64 -19.85
C TRP A 66 6.36 -9.39 -18.99
N GLY A 67 5.12 -9.08 -18.59
CA GLY A 67 4.78 -7.90 -17.82
C GLY A 67 4.60 -8.18 -16.32
N TRP A 68 4.36 -7.11 -15.57
CA TRP A 68 3.89 -7.22 -14.19
C TRP A 68 2.46 -7.74 -14.18
N CYS A 69 2.20 -8.77 -13.38
CA CYS A 69 0.83 -9.23 -13.18
C CYS A 69 0.03 -8.24 -12.35
N PRO A 70 -1.13 -7.77 -12.82
CA PRO A 70 -2.03 -6.96 -12.00
C PRO A 70 -2.47 -7.75 -10.77
N LEU A 71 -2.74 -7.03 -9.69
CA LEU A 71 -3.39 -7.61 -8.52
C LEU A 71 -4.82 -8.02 -8.90
N SER A 72 -5.24 -9.17 -8.39
CA SER A 72 -6.65 -9.55 -8.42
C SER A 72 -7.45 -8.71 -7.43
N GLU A 73 -8.78 -8.85 -7.42
CA GLU A 73 -9.63 -8.26 -6.38
C GLU A 73 -9.21 -8.68 -4.96
N LEU A 74 -8.94 -9.97 -4.76
CA LEU A 74 -8.43 -10.49 -3.48
C LEU A 74 -7.05 -9.91 -3.16
N GLY A 75 -6.18 -9.78 -4.17
CA GLY A 75 -4.87 -9.16 -4.02
C GLY A 75 -4.96 -7.72 -3.54
N TRP A 76 -5.86 -6.92 -4.12
CA TRP A 76 -6.11 -5.55 -3.67
C TRP A 76 -6.61 -5.50 -2.23
N ILE A 77 -7.56 -6.37 -1.85
CA ILE A 77 -8.08 -6.44 -0.47
C ILE A 77 -6.95 -6.75 0.52
N LEU A 78 -6.11 -7.76 0.21
CA LEU A 78 -5.01 -8.17 1.07
C LEU A 78 -3.94 -7.09 1.18
N VAL A 79 -3.53 -6.49 0.07
CA VAL A 79 -2.53 -5.42 0.04
C VAL A 79 -3.03 -4.19 0.76
N VAL A 80 -4.24 -3.70 0.45
CA VAL A 80 -4.82 -2.53 1.12
C VAL A 80 -4.99 -2.82 2.61
N GLY A 81 -5.52 -3.98 2.97
CA GLY A 81 -5.68 -4.39 4.37
C GLY A 81 -4.35 -4.42 5.13
N LEU A 82 -3.30 -5.00 4.54
CA LEU A 82 -1.95 -5.03 5.10
C LEU A 82 -1.43 -3.60 5.35
N TRP A 83 -1.48 -2.74 4.35
CA TRP A 83 -0.92 -1.39 4.44
C TRP A 83 -1.73 -0.47 5.36
N LEU A 84 -3.06 -0.57 5.38
CA LEU A 84 -3.87 0.15 6.36
C LEU A 84 -3.58 -0.32 7.79
N THR A 85 -3.38 -1.62 7.98
CA THR A 85 -3.02 -2.18 9.29
C THR A 85 -1.64 -1.66 9.75
N LEU A 86 -0.65 -1.64 8.85
CA LEU A 86 0.67 -1.07 9.14
C LEU A 86 0.59 0.42 9.46
N ALA A 87 -0.12 1.20 8.64
CA ALA A 87 -0.33 2.63 8.86
C ALA A 87 -1.04 2.89 10.21
N TRP A 88 -2.01 2.05 10.58
CA TRP A 88 -2.67 2.11 11.87
C TRP A 88 -1.71 1.87 13.03
N PHE A 89 -0.87 0.84 12.97
CA PHE A 89 0.12 0.57 14.00
C PHE A 89 1.15 1.69 14.11
N VAL A 90 1.59 2.27 13.00
CA VAL A 90 2.47 3.45 12.98
C VAL A 90 1.78 4.63 13.66
N ALA A 91 0.55 4.96 13.27
CA ALA A 91 -0.21 6.05 13.87
C ALA A 91 -0.45 5.85 15.38
N TRP A 92 -0.75 4.62 15.79
CA TRP A 92 -0.90 4.26 17.19
C TRP A 92 0.43 4.39 17.95
N ALA A 93 1.53 3.92 17.37
CA ALA A 93 2.86 3.98 17.97
C ALA A 93 3.37 5.42 18.13
N ILE A 94 2.96 6.34 17.25
CA ILE A 94 3.24 7.77 17.36
C ILE A 94 2.31 8.40 18.41
N GLY A 95 1.01 8.15 18.33
CA GLY A 95 0.01 8.76 19.22
C GLY A 95 0.14 8.36 20.69
N ARG A 96 0.83 7.25 21.00
CA ARG A 96 1.12 6.80 22.37
C ARG A 96 2.36 7.45 23.00
N ARG A 97 3.17 8.21 22.25
CA ARG A 97 4.41 8.80 22.79
C ARG A 97 4.06 9.93 23.78
N PRO A 98 4.46 9.84 25.06
CA PRO A 98 4.27 10.93 26.01
C PRO A 98 5.19 12.10 25.63
N GLY A 99 4.62 13.26 25.32
CA GLY A 99 5.37 14.50 25.04
C GLY A 99 5.25 15.05 23.61
N ALA A 100 4.44 14.45 22.75
CA ALA A 100 4.06 15.05 21.48
C ALA A 100 2.73 15.83 21.60
#